data_AF-L0DI50-F1
#
_entry.id   AF-L0DI50-F1
#
_cell.length_a   1.000
_cell.length_b   1.000
_cell.length_c   1.000
_cell.angle_alpha   90.00
_cell.angle_beta   90.00
_cell.angle_gamma   90.00
#
_symmetry.space_group_name_H-M   'P 1'
#
loop_
_entity.id
_entity.type
_entity.pdbx_description
1 polymer ?
#
loop_
_entity_poly.entity_id
_entity_poly.type
_entity_poly.pdbx_seq_one_letter_code
_entity_poly.pdbx_strand_id
1 'polypeptide(L)'
;MLNRSGPCPTLSVLKSLLASVGHLRFSMRSLLVLIVFLALVLALVVQQHRAAVRIHSLRSELVEAQAILTAYERMHGLLGDRGIHILKTATRVEILCVGQGAGYPRTPTGVDLDKAATDQLSQAILDIDNYSHLDSDDMPVPQAGFRFRGGNASLDILVSLEGSNVNSPHVDLFVFINNEDGASEYRGHACMYSKPLNDLLVSVVASGENLQ
;
A
#
# COMPACT_ATOMS: atom_id res chain seq x y z
N MET A 1 -58.68 58.00 57.01
CA MET A 1 -57.62 58.89 56.46
C MET A 1 -57.02 58.23 55.24
N LEU A 2 -56.87 59.02 54.18
CA LEU A 2 -56.46 58.63 52.83
C LEU A 2 -55.09 57.93 52.80
N ASN A 3 -54.92 56.90 51.95
CA ASN A 3 -53.64 56.74 51.28
C ASN A 3 -53.80 56.23 49.84
N ARG A 4 -53.11 56.91 48.94
CA ARG A 4 -53.27 56.91 47.49
C ARG A 4 -52.56 55.71 46.86
N SER A 5 -53.24 54.98 45.99
CA SER A 5 -52.64 54.04 45.05
C SER A 5 -52.00 54.81 43.88
N GLY A 6 -50.66 54.86 43.87
CA GLY A 6 -49.90 55.37 42.73
C GLY A 6 -49.89 54.36 41.56
N PRO A 7 -50.00 54.81 40.31
CA PRO A 7 -49.93 53.91 39.15
C PRO A 7 -48.51 53.37 38.93
N CYS A 8 -48.45 52.07 38.63
CA CYS A 8 -47.23 51.29 38.40
C CYS A 8 -46.59 51.65 37.02
N PRO A 9 -45.27 51.96 36.95
CA PRO A 9 -44.63 52.51 35.74
C PRO A 9 -44.40 51.51 34.60
N THR A 10 -44.62 50.20 34.81
CA THR A 10 -44.30 49.14 33.82
C THR A 10 -45.27 49.07 32.63
N LEU A 11 -46.48 49.62 32.76
CA LEU A 11 -47.48 49.66 31.67
C LEU A 11 -47.29 50.84 30.69
N SER A 12 -46.48 51.83 31.06
CA SER A 12 -46.25 53.02 30.23
C SER A 12 -45.19 52.77 29.13
N VAL A 13 -44.16 51.97 29.44
CA VAL A 13 -43.09 51.62 28.48
C VAL A 13 -43.59 50.67 27.40
N LEU A 14 -44.47 49.71 27.75
CA LEU A 14 -45.08 48.80 26.77
C LEU A 14 -46.03 49.52 25.80
N LYS A 15 -46.76 50.54 26.27
CA LYS A 15 -47.61 51.39 25.41
C LYS A 15 -46.79 52.33 24.53
N SER A 16 -45.64 52.82 25.00
CA SER A 16 -44.71 53.63 24.21
C SER A 16 -44.07 52.83 23.06
N LEU A 17 -43.69 51.57 23.32
CA LEU A 17 -43.16 50.67 22.28
C LEU A 17 -44.23 50.26 21.26
N LEU A 18 -45.50 50.07 21.68
CA LEU A 18 -46.60 49.77 20.76
C LEU A 18 -47.12 51.01 20.00
N ALA A 19 -47.02 52.22 20.56
CA ALA A 19 -47.40 53.46 19.86
C ALA A 19 -46.37 53.86 18.78
N SER A 20 -45.11 53.46 18.93
CA SER A 20 -44.06 53.62 17.91
C SER A 20 -44.29 52.75 16.65
N VAL A 21 -45.18 51.76 16.71
CA VAL A 21 -45.53 50.90 15.56
C VAL A 21 -46.69 51.49 14.74
N GLY A 22 -47.37 52.52 15.26
CA GLY A 22 -48.57 53.12 14.66
C GLY A 22 -48.35 54.03 13.45
N HIS A 23 -47.11 54.20 12.96
CA HIS A 23 -46.80 55.11 11.84
C HIS A 23 -46.04 54.46 10.68
N LEU A 24 -46.20 53.15 10.48
CA LEU A 24 -45.77 52.52 9.24
C LEU A 24 -46.99 52.32 8.33
N ARG A 25 -47.43 53.40 7.68
CA ARG A 25 -48.13 53.29 6.39
C ARG A 25 -47.11 52.75 5.38
N PHE A 26 -46.78 51.47 5.49
CA PHE A 26 -45.99 50.76 4.50
C PHE A 26 -46.78 50.84 3.20
N SER A 27 -46.31 51.66 2.27
CA SER A 27 -46.79 51.58 0.89
C SER A 27 -46.62 50.13 0.43
N MET A 28 -47.61 49.56 -0.25
CA MET A 28 -47.52 48.21 -0.85
C MET A 28 -46.22 48.02 -1.64
N ARG A 29 -45.67 49.10 -2.21
CA ARG A 29 -44.37 49.13 -2.88
C ARG A 29 -43.19 48.83 -1.95
N SER A 30 -43.16 49.44 -0.76
CA SER A 30 -42.11 49.21 0.24
C SER A 30 -42.15 47.77 0.79
N LEU A 31 -43.34 47.16 0.90
CA LEU A 31 -43.50 45.77 1.33
C LEU A 31 -43.01 44.77 0.26
N LEU A 32 -43.29 45.04 -1.02
CA LEU A 32 -42.76 44.26 -2.14
C LEU A 32 -41.23 44.29 -2.20
N VAL A 33 -40.62 45.48 -2.06
CA VAL A 33 -39.16 45.63 -2.03
C VAL A 33 -38.54 44.85 -0.87
N LEU A 34 -39.17 44.88 0.31
CA LEU A 34 -38.71 44.13 1.47
C LEU A 34 -38.73 42.62 1.23
N ILE A 35 -39.81 42.08 0.63
CA ILE A 35 -39.95 40.65 0.32
C ILE A 35 -38.88 40.22 -0.69
N VAL A 36 -38.69 40.99 -1.77
CA VAL A 36 -37.66 40.69 -2.78
C VAL A 36 -36.27 40.69 -2.14
N PHE A 37 -35.97 41.68 -1.30
CA PHE A 37 -34.70 41.76 -0.59
C PHE A 37 -34.48 40.55 0.34
N LEU A 38 -35.50 40.18 1.13
CA LEU A 38 -35.46 38.99 2.00
C LEU A 38 -35.24 37.70 1.20
N ALA A 39 -35.93 37.53 0.08
CA ALA A 39 -35.76 36.38 -0.81
C ALA A 39 -34.33 36.31 -1.37
N LEU A 40 -33.74 37.45 -1.72
CA LEU A 40 -32.38 37.56 -2.24
C LEU A 40 -31.33 37.22 -1.17
N VAL A 41 -31.52 37.72 0.07
CA VAL A 41 -30.67 37.36 1.21
C VAL A 41 -30.77 35.87 1.53
N LEU A 42 -31.98 35.29 1.55
CA LEU A 42 -32.18 33.84 1.74
C LEU A 42 -31.51 33.02 0.63
N ALA A 43 -31.64 33.44 -0.63
CA ALA A 43 -30.99 32.78 -1.75
C ALA A 43 -29.45 32.80 -1.61
N LEU A 44 -28.88 33.93 -1.18
CA LEU A 44 -27.45 34.08 -0.89
C LEU A 44 -27.00 33.15 0.24
N VAL A 45 -27.75 33.08 1.35
CA VAL A 45 -27.44 32.18 2.47
C VAL A 45 -27.49 30.71 2.04
N VAL A 46 -28.51 30.32 1.27
CA VAL A 46 -28.62 28.94 0.74
C VAL A 46 -27.47 28.64 -0.22
N GLN A 47 -27.09 29.58 -1.08
CA GLN A 47 -25.94 29.41 -1.97
C GLN A 47 -24.63 29.27 -1.21
N GLN A 48 -24.40 30.10 -0.19
CA GLN A 48 -23.21 30.00 0.67
C GLN A 48 -23.16 28.67 1.41
N HIS A 49 -24.29 28.22 1.95
CA HIS A 49 -24.36 26.93 2.65
C HIS A 49 -24.08 25.76 1.70
N ARG A 50 -24.68 25.75 0.50
CA ARG A 50 -24.41 24.74 -0.53
C ARG A 50 -22.93 24.75 -0.97
N ALA A 51 -22.34 25.93 -1.13
CA ALA A 51 -20.92 26.05 -1.46
C ALA A 51 -20.02 25.49 -0.34
N ALA A 52 -20.33 25.81 0.92
CA ALA A 52 -19.59 25.31 2.07
C ALA A 52 -19.66 23.78 2.20
N VAL A 53 -20.86 23.19 2.03
CA VAL A 53 -21.05 21.72 2.04
C VAL A 53 -20.25 21.07 0.91
N ARG A 54 -20.27 21.65 -0.30
CA ARG A 54 -19.51 21.12 -1.43
C ARG A 54 -18.01 21.19 -1.20
N ILE A 55 -17.50 22.30 -0.65
CA ILE A 55 -16.09 22.45 -0.29
C ILE A 55 -15.70 21.41 0.76
N HIS A 56 -16.57 21.14 1.74
CA HIS A 56 -16.30 20.12 2.75
C HIS A 56 -16.23 18.71 2.14
N SER A 57 -17.18 18.35 1.26
CA SER A 57 -17.17 17.06 0.53
C SER A 57 -15.90 16.88 -0.30
N LEU A 58 -15.52 17.92 -1.06
CA LEU A 58 -14.31 17.86 -1.89
C LEU A 58 -13.03 17.76 -1.04
N ARG A 59 -13.00 18.41 0.14
CA ARG A 59 -11.88 18.28 1.07
C ARG A 59 -11.79 16.88 1.66
N SER A 60 -12.91 16.27 2.04
CA SER A 60 -12.89 14.88 2.53
C SER A 60 -12.45 13.90 1.45
N GLU A 61 -12.95 14.05 0.22
CA GLU A 61 -12.54 13.22 -0.92
C GLU A 61 -11.04 13.38 -1.23
N LEU A 62 -10.50 14.60 -1.15
CA LEU A 62 -9.08 14.84 -1.38
C LEU A 62 -8.21 14.18 -0.28
N VAL A 63 -8.63 14.28 0.99
CA VAL A 63 -7.92 13.62 2.10
C VAL A 63 -7.94 12.10 1.94
N GLU A 64 -9.07 11.53 1.55
CA GLU A 64 -9.20 10.08 1.29
C GLU A 64 -8.31 9.64 0.12
N ALA A 65 -8.34 10.37 -1.00
CA ALA A 65 -7.49 10.09 -2.16
C ALA A 65 -5.99 10.17 -1.81
N GLN A 66 -5.60 11.16 -1.01
CA GLN A 66 -4.21 11.32 -0.58
C GLN A 66 -3.77 10.22 0.39
N ALA A 67 -4.67 9.75 1.27
CA ALA A 67 -4.41 8.61 2.14
C ALA A 67 -4.22 7.32 1.32
N ILE A 68 -5.06 7.09 0.31
CA ILE A 68 -4.93 5.95 -0.61
C ILE A 68 -3.60 5.99 -1.36
N LEU A 69 -3.22 7.15 -1.90
CA LEU A 69 -1.94 7.31 -2.60
C LEU A 69 -0.76 7.00 -1.68
N THR A 70 -0.77 7.55 -0.45
CA THR A 70 0.29 7.29 0.53
C THR A 70 0.34 5.80 0.93
N ALA A 71 -0.82 5.15 1.09
CA ALA A 71 -0.89 3.73 1.38
C ALA A 71 -0.34 2.89 0.21
N TYR A 72 -0.66 3.27 -1.03
CA TYR A 72 -0.14 2.63 -2.23
C TYR A 72 1.38 2.77 -2.34
N GLU A 73 1.93 3.97 -2.12
CA GLU A 73 3.38 4.20 -2.13
C GLU A 73 4.08 3.38 -1.05
N ARG A 74 3.53 3.33 0.17
CA ARG A 74 4.07 2.50 1.25
C ARG A 74 3.99 1.01 0.94
N MET A 75 2.86 0.55 0.41
CA MET A 75 2.73 -0.84 -0.02
C MET A 75 3.71 -1.17 -1.14
N HIS A 76 3.87 -0.28 -2.12
CA HIS A 76 4.83 -0.48 -3.20
C HIS A 76 6.26 -0.50 -2.68
N GLY A 77 6.60 0.35 -1.71
CA GLY A 77 7.87 0.31 -0.98
C GLY A 77 8.06 -1.02 -0.27
N LEU A 78 7.12 -1.43 0.58
CA LEU A 78 7.18 -2.69 1.32
C LEU A 78 7.26 -3.94 0.42
N LEU A 79 6.55 -3.94 -0.72
CA LEU A 79 6.59 -5.02 -1.71
C LEU A 79 7.89 -4.96 -2.54
N GLY A 80 8.44 -3.77 -2.77
CA GLY A 80 9.74 -3.56 -3.42
C GLY A 80 10.89 -4.06 -2.55
N ASP A 81 10.89 -3.67 -1.26
CA ASP A 81 11.88 -4.05 -0.25
C ASP A 81 11.91 -5.57 0.00
N ARG A 82 10.80 -6.25 -0.27
CA ARG A 82 10.68 -7.72 -0.18
C ARG A 82 10.93 -8.44 -1.51
N GLY A 83 11.33 -7.74 -2.56
CA GLY A 83 11.59 -8.33 -3.89
C GLY A 83 10.33 -8.84 -4.61
N ILE A 84 9.14 -8.67 -4.04
CA ILE A 84 7.86 -9.17 -4.58
C ILE A 84 7.55 -8.51 -5.94
N HIS A 85 7.85 -7.22 -6.07
CA HIS A 85 7.69 -6.53 -7.36
C HIS A 85 8.57 -7.15 -8.45
N ILE A 86 9.81 -7.52 -8.11
CA ILE A 86 10.75 -8.14 -9.06
C ILE A 86 10.23 -9.52 -9.46
N LEU A 87 9.77 -10.35 -8.51
CA LEU A 87 9.18 -11.66 -8.80
C LEU A 87 7.96 -11.56 -9.72
N LYS A 88 7.10 -10.56 -9.53
CA LYS A 88 5.92 -10.35 -10.39
C LYS A 88 6.23 -9.85 -11.79
N THR A 89 7.34 -9.12 -11.95
CA THR A 89 7.71 -8.46 -13.22
C THR A 89 8.90 -9.13 -13.91
N ALA A 90 9.40 -10.24 -13.34
CA ALA A 90 10.54 -10.95 -13.86
C ALA A 90 10.23 -11.46 -15.27
N THR A 91 11.10 -11.10 -16.21
CA THR A 91 10.97 -11.55 -17.61
C THR A 91 11.95 -12.67 -17.92
N ARG A 92 12.94 -12.87 -17.04
CA ARG A 92 14.03 -13.81 -17.19
C ARG A 92 14.53 -14.25 -15.82
N VAL A 93 14.81 -15.54 -15.70
CA VAL A 93 15.48 -16.13 -14.53
C VAL A 93 16.71 -16.87 -15.01
N GLU A 94 17.86 -16.51 -14.47
CA GLU A 94 19.15 -17.12 -14.76
C GLU A 94 19.59 -17.99 -13.57
N ILE A 95 20.09 -19.19 -13.83
CA ILE A 95 20.63 -20.07 -12.79
C ILE A 95 22.04 -19.60 -12.39
N LEU A 96 22.33 -19.61 -11.10
CA LEU A 96 23.59 -19.21 -10.51
C LEU A 96 24.26 -20.42 -9.84
N CYS A 97 25.57 -20.54 -10.00
CA CYS A 97 26.40 -21.34 -9.12
C CYS A 97 26.65 -20.55 -7.84
N VAL A 98 26.46 -21.18 -6.69
CA VAL A 98 26.69 -20.57 -5.38
C VAL A 98 27.92 -21.19 -4.75
N GLY A 99 28.94 -20.37 -4.48
CA GLY A 99 30.14 -20.80 -3.78
C GLY A 99 29.97 -20.72 -2.26
N GLN A 100 30.85 -21.41 -1.55
CA GLN A 100 30.93 -21.33 -0.09
C GLN A 100 31.72 -20.09 0.33
N GLY A 101 31.20 -19.36 1.32
CA GLY A 101 31.87 -18.18 1.88
C GLY A 101 30.91 -17.12 2.38
N ALA A 102 31.46 -16.05 2.94
CA ALA A 102 30.68 -14.91 3.42
C ALA A 102 29.85 -14.31 2.28
N GLY A 103 28.53 -14.21 2.48
CA GLY A 103 27.60 -13.62 1.50
C GLY A 103 27.30 -14.51 0.28
N TYR A 104 27.68 -15.80 0.30
CA TYR A 104 27.36 -16.79 -0.73
C TYR A 104 27.66 -16.29 -2.15
N PRO A 105 28.93 -16.25 -2.58
CA PRO A 105 29.31 -15.70 -3.88
C PRO A 105 28.57 -16.41 -5.01
N ARG A 106 27.97 -15.62 -5.92
CA ARG A 106 27.12 -16.12 -7.00
C ARG A 106 27.75 -15.89 -8.35
N THR A 107 27.94 -16.96 -9.11
CA THR A 107 28.47 -16.91 -10.48
C THR A 107 27.36 -17.28 -11.46
N PRO A 108 27.05 -16.42 -12.45
CA PRO A 108 26.07 -16.76 -13.47
C PRO A 108 26.50 -17.97 -14.29
N THR A 109 25.58 -18.91 -14.52
CA THR A 109 25.85 -20.12 -15.31
C THR A 109 25.60 -19.93 -16.80
N GLY A 110 24.90 -18.85 -17.18
CA GLY A 110 24.38 -18.64 -18.54
C GLY A 110 23.17 -19.52 -18.90
N VAL A 111 22.69 -20.36 -17.98
CA VAL A 111 21.48 -21.16 -18.16
C VAL A 111 20.28 -20.32 -17.73
N ASP A 112 19.37 -20.06 -18.67
CA ASP A 112 18.12 -19.36 -18.41
C ASP A 112 16.95 -20.34 -18.32
N LEU A 113 16.05 -20.09 -17.38
CA LEU A 113 14.75 -20.75 -17.36
C LEU A 113 13.86 -20.17 -18.45
N ASP A 114 13.00 -21.02 -19.02
CA ASP A 114 11.96 -20.55 -19.90
C ASP A 114 10.92 -19.71 -19.13
N LYS A 115 10.05 -19.04 -19.88
CA LYS A 115 9.02 -18.18 -19.27
C LYS A 115 8.05 -18.96 -18.39
N ALA A 116 7.66 -20.17 -18.81
CA ALA A 116 6.70 -20.98 -18.06
C ALA A 116 7.27 -21.42 -16.70
N ALA A 117 8.51 -21.89 -16.66
CA ALA A 117 9.22 -22.24 -15.43
C ALA A 117 9.50 -20.99 -14.57
N THR A 118 9.82 -19.86 -15.20
CA THR A 118 9.97 -18.57 -14.51
C THR A 118 8.67 -18.17 -13.80
N ASP A 119 7.53 -18.22 -14.50
CA ASP A 119 6.22 -17.87 -13.96
C ASP A 119 5.83 -18.84 -12.82
N GLN A 120 6.04 -20.15 -13.01
CA GLN A 120 5.78 -21.16 -11.99
C GLN A 120 6.64 -20.96 -10.75
N LEU A 121 7.93 -20.74 -10.91
CA LEU A 121 8.87 -20.51 -9.82
C LEU A 121 8.50 -19.22 -9.07
N SER A 122 8.19 -18.14 -9.79
CA SER A 122 7.74 -16.88 -9.21
C SER A 122 6.47 -17.06 -8.38
N GLN A 123 5.49 -17.83 -8.88
CA GLN A 123 4.26 -18.13 -8.15
C GLN A 123 4.55 -18.95 -6.89
N ALA A 124 5.39 -19.98 -6.98
CA ALA A 124 5.74 -20.81 -5.83
C ALA A 124 6.46 -20.01 -4.73
N ILE A 125 7.35 -19.09 -5.11
CA ILE A 125 8.01 -18.19 -4.17
C ILE A 125 7.03 -17.16 -3.60
N LEU A 126 6.01 -16.73 -4.33
CA LEU A 126 5.05 -15.76 -3.81
C LEU A 126 3.95 -16.39 -2.94
N ASP A 127 3.83 -17.70 -2.98
CA ASP A 127 2.84 -18.44 -2.20
C ASP A 127 3.27 -18.54 -0.73
N ILE A 128 2.48 -17.92 0.14
CA ILE A 128 2.75 -17.83 1.57
C ILE A 128 2.70 -19.20 2.26
N ASP A 129 1.93 -20.14 1.73
CA ASP A 129 1.76 -21.47 2.32
C ASP A 129 3.06 -22.29 2.22
N ASN A 130 3.96 -21.91 1.32
CA ASN A 130 5.28 -22.53 1.21
C ASN A 130 6.24 -22.04 2.30
N TYR A 131 5.92 -20.93 3.00
CA TYR A 131 6.81 -20.34 3.99
C TYR A 131 6.63 -20.93 5.38
N SER A 132 7.61 -21.75 5.78
CA SER A 132 7.81 -22.16 7.16
C SER A 132 8.83 -21.26 7.85
N HIS A 133 8.66 -21.07 9.16
CA HIS A 133 9.72 -20.50 9.99
C HIS A 133 10.85 -21.53 10.13
N LEU A 134 12.08 -21.09 9.92
CA LEU A 134 13.29 -21.85 10.20
C LEU A 134 14.11 -21.05 11.20
N ASP A 135 14.58 -21.72 12.25
CA ASP A 135 15.56 -21.16 13.16
C ASP A 135 16.89 -20.98 12.41
N SER A 136 17.67 -19.97 12.80
CA SER A 136 18.93 -19.62 12.12
C SER A 136 19.94 -20.75 12.09
N ASP A 137 19.90 -21.61 13.11
CA ASP A 137 20.84 -22.73 13.29
C ASP A 137 20.51 -23.91 12.36
N ASP A 138 19.29 -23.93 11.80
CA ASP A 138 18.79 -24.95 10.89
C ASP A 138 18.84 -24.51 9.41
N MET A 139 19.41 -23.33 9.11
CA MET A 139 19.55 -22.87 7.73
C MET A 139 20.57 -23.75 6.98
N PRO A 140 20.16 -24.48 5.93
CA PRO A 140 21.07 -25.27 5.15
C PRO A 140 21.96 -24.40 4.27
N VAL A 141 23.07 -24.98 3.82
CA VAL A 141 24.04 -24.27 2.96
C VAL A 141 23.51 -24.25 1.52
N PRO A 142 23.29 -23.07 0.91
CA PRO A 142 22.86 -23.00 -0.48
C PRO A 142 23.97 -23.43 -1.44
N GLN A 143 23.62 -24.24 -2.45
CA GLN A 143 24.55 -24.72 -3.49
C GLN A 143 24.23 -24.14 -4.88
N ALA A 144 22.99 -23.68 -5.09
CA ALA A 144 22.56 -23.07 -6.34
C ALA A 144 21.72 -21.81 -6.08
N GLY A 145 21.43 -21.06 -7.13
CA GLY A 145 20.55 -19.90 -7.03
C GLY A 145 19.87 -19.52 -8.32
N PHE A 146 18.95 -18.57 -8.23
CA PHE A 146 18.15 -18.02 -9.30
C PHE A 146 18.25 -16.50 -9.26
N ARG A 147 18.63 -15.88 -10.39
CA ARG A 147 18.61 -14.44 -10.56
C ARG A 147 17.39 -14.03 -11.38
N PHE A 148 16.39 -13.49 -10.70
CA PHE A 148 15.23 -12.86 -11.33
C PHE A 148 15.63 -11.48 -11.82
N ARG A 149 15.30 -11.17 -13.08
CA ARG A 149 15.56 -9.85 -13.68
C ARG A 149 14.24 -9.19 -14.10
N GLY A 150 13.98 -8.01 -13.56
CA GLY A 150 12.82 -7.18 -13.85
C GLY A 150 13.24 -5.73 -14.10
N GLY A 151 13.23 -5.29 -15.36
CA GLY A 151 13.74 -3.98 -15.75
C GLY A 151 15.22 -3.81 -15.39
N ASN A 152 15.53 -2.80 -14.58
CA ASN A 152 16.90 -2.53 -14.09
C ASN A 152 17.21 -3.19 -12.73
N ALA A 153 16.25 -3.91 -12.15
CA ALA A 153 16.40 -4.53 -10.84
C ALA A 153 16.59 -6.05 -10.96
N SER A 154 17.26 -6.64 -9.97
CA SER A 154 17.44 -8.09 -9.87
C SER A 154 17.27 -8.58 -8.44
N LEU A 155 16.75 -9.80 -8.31
CA LEU A 155 16.61 -10.51 -7.04
C LEU A 155 17.28 -11.88 -7.17
N ASP A 156 18.17 -12.20 -6.23
CA ASP A 156 18.85 -13.49 -6.17
C ASP A 156 18.17 -14.37 -5.11
N ILE A 157 17.66 -15.53 -5.50
CA ILE A 157 17.12 -16.52 -4.58
C ILE A 157 18.08 -17.69 -4.53
N LEU A 158 18.51 -18.07 -3.33
CA LEU A 158 19.43 -19.17 -3.16
C LEU A 158 18.63 -20.45 -2.91
N VAL A 159 19.23 -21.58 -3.18
CA VAL A 159 18.56 -22.88 -3.15
C VAL A 159 19.47 -23.85 -2.43
N SER A 160 18.92 -24.53 -1.44
CA SER A 160 19.56 -25.71 -0.88
C SER A 160 19.08 -26.94 -1.64
N LEU A 161 20.05 -27.78 -1.97
CA LEU A 161 19.88 -29.13 -2.44
C LEU A 161 20.16 -30.14 -1.31
N GLU A 162 20.32 -29.68 -0.08
CA GLU A 162 20.47 -30.55 1.08
C GLU A 162 19.18 -31.37 1.29
N GLY A 163 19.29 -32.69 1.14
CA GLY A 163 18.12 -33.58 1.12
C GLY A 163 17.50 -33.79 -0.27
N SER A 164 17.88 -32.99 -1.26
CA SER A 164 17.57 -33.28 -2.67
C SER A 164 18.40 -34.49 -3.12
N ASN A 165 17.72 -35.47 -3.70
CA ASN A 165 18.34 -36.63 -4.32
C ASN A 165 17.51 -37.02 -5.55
N VAL A 166 18.00 -37.95 -6.37
CA VAL A 166 17.33 -38.38 -7.62
C VAL A 166 15.90 -38.92 -7.37
N ASN A 167 15.59 -39.29 -6.12
CA ASN A 167 14.29 -39.77 -5.69
C ASN A 167 13.45 -38.71 -4.95
N SER A 168 14.02 -37.56 -4.59
CA SER A 168 13.33 -36.44 -3.94
C SER A 168 12.99 -35.37 -4.99
N PRO A 169 11.72 -35.05 -5.21
CA PRO A 169 11.30 -33.97 -6.11
C PRO A 169 11.27 -32.59 -5.44
N HIS A 170 11.68 -32.50 -4.18
CA HIS A 170 11.63 -31.27 -3.39
C HIS A 170 12.87 -30.40 -3.59
N VAL A 171 12.62 -29.09 -3.63
CA VAL A 171 13.64 -28.04 -3.75
C VAL A 171 13.35 -27.00 -2.69
N ASP A 172 14.31 -26.77 -1.79
CA ASP A 172 14.20 -25.79 -0.72
C ASP A 172 14.81 -24.46 -1.15
N LEU A 173 13.97 -23.44 -1.21
CA LEU A 173 14.27 -22.10 -1.70
C LEU A 173 14.50 -21.18 -0.50
N PHE A 174 15.65 -20.52 -0.48
CA PHE A 174 16.03 -19.55 0.53
C PHE A 174 16.05 -18.18 -0.13
N VAL A 175 15.12 -17.33 0.27
CA VAL A 175 14.99 -15.99 -0.28
C VAL A 175 16.00 -15.10 0.41
N PHE A 176 17.01 -14.68 -0.36
CA PHE A 176 17.96 -13.68 0.07
C PHE A 176 17.71 -12.37 -0.68
N ILE A 177 17.88 -11.25 -0.01
CA ILE A 177 17.88 -9.94 -0.65
C ILE A 177 19.28 -9.38 -0.54
N ASN A 178 19.78 -8.87 -1.65
CA ASN A 178 21.07 -8.20 -1.67
C ASN A 178 20.91 -6.79 -1.17
N ASN A 179 21.71 -6.46 -0.18
CA ASN A 179 21.94 -5.11 0.23
C ASN A 179 22.95 -4.45 -0.72
N GLU A 180 22.96 -3.12 -0.76
CA GLU A 180 23.84 -2.33 -1.65
C GLU A 180 25.34 -2.56 -1.39
N ASP A 181 25.67 -3.04 -0.19
CA ASP A 181 27.03 -3.41 0.26
C ASP A 181 27.46 -4.83 -0.21
N GLY A 182 26.59 -5.55 -0.93
CA GLY A 182 26.83 -6.91 -1.39
C GLY A 182 26.56 -7.98 -0.32
N ALA A 183 26.11 -7.60 0.88
CA ALA A 183 25.64 -8.54 1.87
C ALA A 183 24.29 -9.14 1.44
N SER A 184 24.08 -10.41 1.77
CA SER A 184 22.80 -11.09 1.55
C SER A 184 22.06 -11.22 2.86
N GLU A 185 20.86 -10.65 2.92
CA GLU A 185 19.96 -10.75 4.06
C GLU A 185 18.92 -11.84 3.80
N TYR A 186 18.83 -12.82 4.71
CA TYR A 186 17.81 -13.85 4.65
C TYR A 186 16.42 -13.27 4.97
N ARG A 187 15.43 -13.58 4.13
CA ARG A 187 14.06 -13.06 4.27
C ARG A 187 13.00 -14.13 4.46
N GLY A 188 13.30 -15.38 4.13
CA GLY A 188 12.37 -16.48 4.30
C GLY A 188 12.78 -17.71 3.51
N HIS A 189 12.05 -18.78 3.76
CA HIS A 189 12.26 -20.10 3.17
C HIS A 189 10.95 -20.56 2.51
N ALA A 190 11.05 -21.25 1.39
CA ALA A 190 9.92 -21.91 0.74
C ALA A 190 10.32 -23.29 0.23
N CYS A 191 9.47 -24.30 0.42
CA CYS A 191 9.68 -25.62 -0.21
C CYS A 191 8.80 -25.73 -1.46
N MET A 192 9.36 -26.21 -2.58
CA MET A 192 8.60 -26.47 -3.80
C MET A 192 8.78 -27.91 -4.28
N TYR A 193 7.71 -28.50 -4.78
CA TYR A 193 7.74 -29.77 -5.49
C TYR A 193 7.95 -29.53 -7.01
N SER A 194 9.14 -29.83 -7.52
CA SER A 194 9.41 -29.79 -8.96
C SER A 194 10.59 -30.69 -9.34
N LYS A 195 10.27 -31.91 -9.79
CA LYS A 195 11.28 -32.86 -10.24
C LYS A 195 12.13 -32.33 -11.41
N PRO A 196 11.56 -31.74 -12.49
CA PRO A 196 12.37 -31.22 -13.60
C PRO A 196 13.34 -30.12 -13.16
N LEU A 197 12.92 -29.27 -12.22
CA LEU A 197 13.79 -28.22 -11.69
C LEU A 197 14.89 -28.81 -10.81
N ASN A 198 14.56 -29.77 -9.95
CA ASN A 198 15.55 -30.45 -9.13
C ASN A 198 16.61 -31.15 -10.00
N ASP A 199 16.19 -31.91 -11.02
CA ASP A 199 17.10 -32.59 -11.94
C ASP A 199 18.04 -31.59 -12.65
N LEU A 200 17.50 -30.44 -13.07
CA LEU A 200 18.28 -29.36 -13.68
C LEU A 200 19.31 -28.78 -12.70
N LEU A 201 18.90 -28.43 -11.48
CA LEU A 201 19.78 -27.86 -10.46
C LEU A 201 20.92 -28.82 -10.07
N VAL A 202 20.59 -30.10 -9.86
CA VAL A 202 21.59 -31.13 -9.56
C VAL A 202 22.60 -31.24 -10.71
N SER A 203 22.14 -31.20 -11.97
CA SER A 203 23.05 -31.25 -13.13
C SER A 203 23.98 -30.04 -13.23
N VAL A 204 23.47 -28.84 -12.89
CA VAL A 204 24.22 -27.59 -12.93
C VAL A 204 25.27 -27.56 -11.82
N VAL A 205 24.90 -27.93 -10.59
CA VAL A 205 25.83 -27.98 -9.46
C VAL A 205 26.94 -29.00 -9.71
N ALA A 206 26.58 -30.21 -10.17
CA ALA A 206 27.57 -31.23 -10.52
C ALA A 206 28.54 -30.78 -11.64
N SER A 207 28.06 -29.96 -12.57
CA SER A 207 28.91 -29.38 -13.62
C SER A 207 29.80 -28.25 -13.10
N GLY A 208 29.32 -27.47 -12.13
CA GLY A 208 30.04 -26.36 -11.51
C GLY A 208 31.17 -26.81 -10.57
N GLU A 209 31.01 -27.93 -9.86
CA GLU A 209 32.06 -28.52 -9.02
C GLU A 209 33.28 -28.99 -9.82
N ASN A 210 33.13 -29.29 -11.11
CA ASN A 210 34.23 -29.68 -11.99
C ASN A 210 35.04 -28.48 -12.53
N LEU A 211 34.62 -27.25 -12.23
CA LEU A 211 35.24 -26.01 -12.71
C LEU A 211 35.98 -25.23 -11.60
N GLN A 212 35.95 -25.72 -10.35
CA GLN A 212 36.73 -25.20 -9.22
C GLN A 212 38.01 -26.01 -9.02
#